data_AF-A0A809QYA8-F1
#
_entry.id   AF-A0A809QYA8-F1
#
_cell.length_a   1.000
_cell.length_b   1.000
_cell.length_c   1.000
_cell.angle_alpha   90.00
_cell.angle_beta   90.00
_cell.angle_gamma   90.00
#
_symmetry.space_group_name_H-M   'P 1'
#
loop_
_entity.id
_entity.type
_entity.pdbx_description
1 polymer ?
#
loop_
_entity_poly.entity_id
_entity_poly.type
_entity_poly.pdbx_seq_one_letter_code
_entity_poly.pdbx_strand_id
1 'polypeptide(L)'
;MAKTNKEFVTGLFQILWDKQPDQQTVDLYASRLDSGLLTRAGVEYSFLIAPEYSPVAEQIVRLYLAAFNRIPDTDGFTFWMGVHRNGGSNSQIAQVFAQSEEFVSKYGANLSNSQFLDLIYQNVLGRSADAAGRDYWVGQMNNGMARGEIVNQFAQSQEFKIAASTKVYASVVYTTLIGRMPTAAEAAAAPTNVEQLVLKVAQASEVTPTIGSISYSAPAFVEQQLNDGSISSSIILTLTGDTFKGNVGTSLGKITNVPTGLTGTLVKTTDTTATLTLSGKATANASINNVTNLTVTLDNTSFTGGKVVNIINAVKSDLQINYIDIPLNETNHLLSGKGALTTPLVVDLGQDLLTLDGKPLALLSGDIKKVDYVDFSLIAAPASSTGTTTGSSAGKVTVTTTIKGDEANNLLVGSNYPNFFNGGGGIDTMQGGIGVDTYAFGITPVANGVDTITNFTIGKGGDVLNFSAFLNKTGTTKIAAVNAAATTPKAWANGDVLTVQGNALDTTKIAALFGTGKAFTAPTVASKMVIITADIIGDASIWYVINQLDVNNITPDEIVLVGVLKNVNNLSLVGFDATNFL
;
A
#
# COMPACT_ATOMS: atom_id res chain seq x y z
N MET A 1 15.88 -7.87 -43.62
CA MET A 1 14.88 -7.09 -42.85
C MET A 1 13.99 -8.08 -42.13
N ALA A 2 13.49 -7.76 -40.93
CA ALA A 2 12.56 -8.64 -40.22
C ALA A 2 11.22 -8.70 -40.96
N LYS A 3 10.64 -9.90 -41.10
CA LYS A 3 9.30 -10.09 -41.72
C LYS A 3 8.26 -9.22 -41.01
N THR A 4 7.36 -8.60 -41.75
CA THR A 4 6.12 -8.00 -41.22
C THR A 4 5.22 -9.09 -40.61
N ASN A 5 4.23 -8.70 -39.79
CA ASN A 5 3.29 -9.66 -39.22
C ASN A 5 2.46 -10.37 -40.29
N LYS A 6 2.15 -9.71 -41.41
CA LYS A 6 1.48 -10.33 -42.56
C LYS A 6 2.38 -11.37 -43.25
N GLU A 7 3.64 -11.03 -43.53
CA GLU A 7 4.60 -11.96 -44.15
C GLU A 7 4.91 -13.16 -43.24
N PHE A 8 4.97 -12.94 -41.92
CA PHE A 8 5.12 -14.00 -40.94
C PHE A 8 3.96 -14.99 -41.02
N VAL A 9 2.71 -14.51 -40.87
CA VAL A 9 1.50 -15.36 -40.91
C VAL A 9 1.38 -16.08 -42.25
N THR A 10 1.55 -15.38 -43.38
CA THR A 10 1.53 -16.01 -44.71
C THR A 10 2.58 -17.12 -44.82
N GLY A 11 3.78 -16.89 -44.27
CA GLY A 11 4.83 -17.90 -44.21
C GLY A 11 4.44 -19.15 -43.41
N LEU A 12 3.71 -19.01 -42.29
CA LEU A 12 3.25 -20.16 -41.50
C LEU A 12 2.31 -21.05 -42.29
N PHE A 13 1.30 -20.46 -42.94
CA PHE A 13 0.37 -21.24 -43.76
C PHE A 13 1.08 -21.96 -44.91
N GLN A 14 2.01 -21.27 -45.58
CA GLN A 14 2.71 -21.84 -46.73
C GLN A 14 3.74 -22.90 -46.36
N ILE A 15 4.42 -22.76 -45.22
CA ILE A 15 5.52 -23.66 -44.83
C ILE A 15 5.02 -24.79 -43.93
N LEU A 16 4.17 -24.47 -42.94
CA LEU A 16 3.74 -25.43 -41.93
C LEU A 16 2.46 -26.16 -42.32
N TRP A 17 1.55 -25.55 -43.07
CA TRP A 17 0.28 -26.17 -43.47
C TRP A 17 0.18 -26.45 -44.98
N ASP A 18 1.24 -26.14 -45.74
CA ASP A 18 1.31 -26.25 -47.20
C ASP A 18 0.08 -25.65 -47.92
N LYS A 19 -0.40 -24.50 -47.42
CA LYS A 19 -1.66 -23.89 -47.84
C LYS A 19 -1.49 -22.41 -48.17
N GLN A 20 -2.28 -21.90 -49.10
CA GLN A 20 -2.41 -20.47 -49.34
C GLN A 20 -3.55 -19.91 -48.48
N PRO A 21 -3.28 -18.98 -47.54
CA PRO A 21 -4.32 -18.35 -46.75
C PRO A 21 -5.05 -17.27 -47.56
N ASP A 22 -6.33 -17.03 -47.23
CA ASP A 22 -7.04 -15.87 -47.75
C ASP A 22 -6.60 -14.57 -47.03
N GLN A 23 -6.85 -13.43 -47.68
CA GLN A 23 -6.41 -12.12 -47.19
C GLN A 23 -7.04 -11.75 -45.83
N GLN A 24 -8.30 -12.13 -45.58
CA GLN A 24 -9.00 -11.79 -44.35
C GLN A 24 -8.38 -12.53 -43.16
N THR A 25 -8.04 -13.81 -43.35
CA THR A 25 -7.34 -14.61 -42.34
C THR A 25 -5.98 -14.01 -42.00
N VAL A 26 -5.17 -13.64 -43.00
CA VAL A 26 -3.86 -13.00 -42.78
C VAL A 26 -4.01 -11.69 -42.02
N ASP A 27 -4.96 -10.85 -42.41
CA ASP A 27 -5.21 -9.55 -41.77
C ASP A 27 -5.69 -9.71 -40.31
N LEU A 28 -6.51 -10.73 -40.02
CA LEU A 28 -6.96 -11.04 -38.67
C LEU A 28 -5.79 -11.39 -37.74
N TYR A 29 -4.95 -12.33 -38.11
CA TYR A 29 -3.79 -12.70 -37.29
C TYR A 29 -2.80 -11.53 -37.17
N ALA A 30 -2.53 -10.82 -38.27
CA ALA A 30 -1.61 -9.67 -38.26
C ALA A 30 -2.10 -8.57 -37.31
N SER A 31 -3.39 -8.22 -37.35
CA SER A 31 -3.94 -7.19 -36.44
C SER A 31 -3.83 -7.56 -34.96
N ARG A 32 -4.01 -8.85 -34.61
CA ARG A 32 -3.86 -9.35 -33.24
C ARG A 32 -2.40 -9.42 -32.78
N LEU A 33 -1.47 -9.69 -33.70
CA LEU A 33 -0.03 -9.59 -33.45
C LEU A 33 0.40 -8.12 -33.30
N ASP A 34 -0.13 -7.22 -34.12
CA ASP A 34 0.13 -5.78 -34.05
C ASP A 34 -0.37 -5.17 -32.73
N SER A 35 -1.53 -5.63 -32.25
CA SER A 35 -2.13 -5.21 -30.97
C SER A 35 -1.50 -5.85 -29.73
N GLY A 36 -0.60 -6.83 -29.90
CA GLY A 36 -0.01 -7.61 -28.80
C GLY A 36 -0.97 -8.61 -28.14
N LEU A 37 -2.15 -8.86 -28.73
CA LEU A 37 -3.09 -9.90 -28.25
C LEU A 37 -2.55 -11.31 -28.51
N LEU A 38 -1.72 -11.45 -29.55
CA LEU A 38 -0.98 -12.66 -29.87
C LEU A 38 0.52 -12.35 -29.87
N THR A 39 1.34 -13.37 -29.57
CA THR A 39 2.79 -13.33 -29.76
C THR A 39 3.18 -14.16 -30.96
N ARG A 40 4.28 -13.82 -31.66
CA ARG A 40 4.77 -14.63 -32.79
C ARG A 40 5.13 -16.05 -32.35
N ALA A 41 5.74 -16.18 -31.17
CA ALA A 41 6.05 -17.49 -30.57
C ALA A 41 4.79 -18.33 -30.34
N GLY A 42 3.73 -17.74 -29.77
CA GLY A 42 2.47 -18.44 -29.53
C GLY A 42 1.78 -18.87 -30.83
N VAL A 43 1.78 -18.00 -31.84
CA VAL A 43 1.18 -18.33 -33.15
C VAL A 43 2.01 -19.41 -33.87
N GLU A 44 3.33 -19.29 -33.94
CA GLU A 44 4.22 -20.32 -34.49
C GLU A 44 3.96 -21.69 -33.85
N TYR A 45 3.99 -21.76 -32.51
CA TYR A 45 3.79 -23.00 -31.80
C TYR A 45 2.41 -23.59 -32.07
N SER A 46 1.36 -22.75 -32.12
CA SER A 46 0.01 -23.22 -32.45
C SER A 46 -0.10 -23.84 -33.85
N PHE A 47 0.65 -23.35 -34.84
CA PHE A 47 0.65 -23.92 -36.19
C PHE A 47 1.43 -25.24 -36.25
N LEU A 48 2.52 -25.36 -35.49
CA LEU A 48 3.35 -26.58 -35.43
C LEU A 48 2.60 -27.77 -34.81
N ILE A 49 1.71 -27.52 -33.86
CA ILE A 49 0.96 -28.58 -33.17
C ILE A 49 -0.46 -28.79 -33.74
N ALA A 50 -0.84 -28.00 -34.74
CA ALA A 50 -2.17 -28.07 -35.32
C ALA A 50 -2.36 -29.37 -36.13
N PRO A 51 -3.57 -29.94 -36.17
CA PRO A 51 -3.88 -31.09 -37.04
C PRO A 51 -3.58 -30.86 -38.52
N GLU A 52 -3.56 -29.59 -38.97
CA GLU A 52 -3.25 -29.15 -40.33
C GLU A 52 -1.74 -29.15 -40.65
N TYR A 53 -0.88 -29.49 -39.68
CA TYR A 53 0.57 -29.54 -39.89
C TYR A 53 0.97 -30.49 -41.02
N SER A 54 1.80 -29.98 -41.93
CA SER A 54 2.30 -30.64 -43.12
C SER A 54 3.81 -30.92 -42.98
N PRO A 55 4.26 -32.18 -43.19
CA PRO A 55 5.66 -32.55 -43.00
C PRO A 55 6.56 -32.15 -44.19
N VAL A 56 6.03 -31.47 -45.22
CA VAL A 56 6.74 -31.19 -46.48
C VAL A 56 8.03 -30.41 -46.26
N ALA A 57 7.97 -29.35 -45.44
CA ALA A 57 9.13 -28.55 -45.09
C ALA A 57 10.25 -29.41 -44.48
N GLU A 58 9.89 -30.29 -43.55
CA GLU A 58 10.85 -31.19 -42.94
C GLU A 58 11.42 -32.22 -43.92
N GLN A 59 10.58 -32.75 -44.80
CA GLN A 59 10.98 -33.73 -45.81
C GLN A 59 12.05 -33.14 -46.72
N ILE A 60 11.87 -31.90 -47.19
CA ILE A 60 12.84 -31.18 -48.02
C ILE A 60 14.14 -30.94 -47.26
N VAL A 61 14.10 -30.51 -46.00
CA VAL A 61 15.32 -30.33 -45.19
C VAL A 61 16.05 -31.67 -45.04
N ARG A 62 15.33 -32.78 -44.82
CA ARG A 62 15.93 -34.12 -44.76
C ARG A 62 16.53 -34.56 -46.09
N LEU A 63 15.96 -34.20 -47.24
CA LEU A 63 16.57 -34.48 -48.55
C LEU A 63 17.92 -33.77 -48.71
N TYR A 64 18.03 -32.50 -48.28
CA TYR A 64 19.32 -31.78 -48.29
C TYR A 64 20.35 -32.43 -47.37
N LEU A 65 19.93 -32.80 -46.16
CA LEU A 65 20.83 -33.48 -45.21
C LEU A 65 21.27 -34.85 -45.74
N ALA A 66 20.39 -35.62 -46.38
CA ALA A 66 20.72 -36.92 -46.94
C ALA A 66 21.62 -36.82 -48.19
N ALA A 67 21.33 -35.89 -49.10
CA ALA A 67 22.08 -35.75 -50.34
C ALA A 67 23.42 -35.02 -50.14
N PHE A 68 23.46 -33.98 -49.30
CA PHE A 68 24.59 -33.06 -49.21
C PHE A 68 25.20 -32.95 -47.81
N ASN A 69 24.63 -33.57 -46.78
CA ASN A 69 25.05 -33.40 -45.39
C ASN A 69 25.13 -31.93 -44.93
N ARG A 70 24.17 -31.12 -45.37
CA ARG A 70 23.98 -29.73 -44.93
C ARG A 70 22.50 -29.38 -44.90
N ILE A 71 22.15 -28.35 -44.14
CA ILE A 71 20.84 -27.71 -44.26
C ILE A 71 20.75 -26.93 -45.57
N PRO A 72 19.55 -26.74 -46.15
CA PRO A 72 19.37 -25.86 -47.30
C PRO A 72 19.73 -24.42 -46.95
N ASP A 73 19.99 -23.61 -47.98
CA ASP A 73 19.85 -22.17 -47.90
C ASP A 73 18.38 -21.75 -48.12
N THR A 74 18.06 -20.49 -47.84
CA THR A 74 16.68 -19.99 -47.86
C THR A 74 16.06 -20.03 -49.27
N ASP A 75 16.85 -19.71 -50.30
CA ASP A 75 16.35 -19.67 -51.69
C ASP A 75 16.10 -21.09 -52.20
N GLY A 76 17.04 -22.00 -51.98
CA GLY A 76 16.91 -23.41 -52.31
C GLY A 76 15.71 -24.05 -51.61
N PHE A 77 15.54 -23.83 -50.30
CA PHE A 77 14.37 -24.34 -49.58
C PHE A 77 13.05 -23.83 -50.16
N THR A 78 12.97 -22.53 -50.43
CA THR A 78 11.76 -21.90 -50.99
C THR A 78 11.44 -22.44 -52.39
N PHE A 79 12.46 -22.63 -53.23
CA PHE A 79 12.32 -23.22 -54.56
C PHE A 79 11.72 -24.63 -54.49
N TRP A 80 12.27 -25.52 -53.64
CA TRP A 80 11.80 -26.90 -53.55
C TRP A 80 10.42 -27.04 -52.89
N MET A 81 10.09 -26.17 -51.94
CA MET A 81 8.71 -26.03 -51.44
C MET A 81 7.75 -25.65 -52.58
N GLY A 82 8.19 -24.79 -53.51
CA GLY A 82 7.45 -24.46 -54.73
C GLY A 82 7.27 -25.64 -55.68
N VAL A 83 8.32 -26.44 -55.89
CA VAL A 83 8.25 -27.66 -56.72
C VAL A 83 7.27 -28.67 -56.14
N HIS A 84 7.29 -28.88 -54.82
CA HIS A 84 6.33 -29.77 -54.15
C HIS A 84 4.89 -29.29 -54.32
N ARG A 85 4.62 -27.99 -54.09
CA ARG A 85 3.29 -27.40 -54.29
C ARG A 85 2.75 -27.53 -55.71
N ASN A 86 3.63 -27.63 -56.71
CA ASN A 86 3.27 -27.86 -58.11
C ASN A 86 3.19 -29.36 -58.48
N GLY A 87 3.19 -30.27 -57.49
CA GLY A 87 3.00 -31.70 -57.68
C GLY A 87 4.29 -32.52 -57.87
N GLY A 88 5.47 -31.92 -57.68
CA GLY A 88 6.73 -32.66 -57.72
C GLY A 88 6.90 -33.58 -56.50
N SER A 89 7.32 -34.82 -56.73
CA SER A 89 7.53 -35.78 -55.64
C SER A 89 8.91 -35.67 -55.00
N ASN A 90 9.04 -36.09 -53.74
CA ASN A 90 10.33 -36.10 -53.04
C ASN A 90 11.40 -36.92 -53.77
N SER A 91 11.03 -38.03 -54.40
CA SER A 91 11.96 -38.85 -55.19
C SER A 91 12.45 -38.13 -56.45
N GLN A 92 11.59 -37.33 -57.10
CA GLN A 92 11.99 -36.49 -58.23
C GLN A 92 12.94 -35.36 -57.79
N ILE A 93 12.62 -34.69 -56.68
CA ILE A 93 13.48 -33.65 -56.09
C ILE A 93 14.86 -34.25 -55.75
N ALA A 94 14.87 -35.38 -55.05
CA ALA A 94 16.09 -36.09 -54.68
C ALA A 94 16.89 -36.58 -55.90
N GLN A 95 16.20 -36.96 -56.98
CA GLN A 95 16.85 -37.34 -58.24
C GLN A 95 17.57 -36.15 -58.85
N VAL A 96 16.98 -34.95 -58.83
CA VAL A 96 17.64 -33.73 -59.27
C VAL A 96 18.84 -33.40 -58.38
N PHE A 97 18.76 -33.62 -57.07
CA PHE A 97 19.90 -33.39 -56.16
C PHE A 97 21.07 -34.29 -56.52
N ALA A 98 20.82 -35.60 -56.70
CA ALA A 98 21.84 -36.58 -57.04
C ALA A 98 22.50 -36.34 -58.42
N GLN A 99 21.88 -35.52 -59.28
CA GLN A 99 22.40 -35.13 -60.60
C GLN A 99 22.94 -33.69 -60.64
N SER A 100 22.81 -32.95 -59.54
CA SER A 100 23.21 -31.55 -59.48
C SER A 100 24.73 -31.37 -59.58
N GLU A 101 25.15 -30.21 -60.09
CA GLU A 101 26.56 -29.80 -60.08
C GLU A 101 27.13 -29.78 -58.66
N GLU A 102 26.33 -29.44 -57.65
CA GLU A 102 26.74 -29.50 -56.24
C GLU A 102 27.10 -30.92 -55.83
N PHE A 103 26.27 -31.91 -56.16
CA PHE A 103 26.52 -33.31 -55.82
C PHE A 103 27.77 -33.83 -56.53
N VAL A 104 27.89 -33.53 -57.82
CA VAL A 104 29.04 -33.90 -58.63
C VAL A 104 30.32 -33.23 -58.13
N SER A 105 30.28 -31.95 -57.76
CA SER A 105 31.43 -31.24 -57.21
C SER A 105 31.83 -31.77 -55.84
N LYS A 106 30.88 -32.22 -55.02
CA LYS A 106 31.14 -32.70 -53.67
C LYS A 106 31.63 -34.15 -53.63
N TYR A 107 31.10 -35.00 -54.51
CA TYR A 107 31.30 -36.45 -54.43
C TYR A 107 31.86 -37.09 -55.72
N GLY A 108 31.90 -36.37 -56.84
CA GLY A 108 32.41 -36.83 -58.13
C GLY A 108 31.33 -37.28 -59.12
N ALA A 109 31.63 -37.19 -60.42
CA ALA A 109 30.66 -37.42 -61.51
C ALA A 109 30.32 -38.90 -61.77
N ASN A 110 31.23 -39.83 -61.45
CA ASN A 110 31.17 -41.23 -61.92
C ASN A 110 31.16 -42.24 -60.75
N LEU A 111 30.33 -42.01 -59.74
CA LEU A 111 30.17 -42.95 -58.64
C LEU A 111 29.51 -44.24 -59.11
N SER A 112 30.05 -45.39 -58.72
CA SER A 112 29.33 -46.67 -58.79
C SER A 112 28.15 -46.70 -57.81
N ASN A 113 27.20 -47.62 -57.99
CA ASN A 113 26.06 -47.76 -57.09
C ASN A 113 26.49 -48.03 -55.64
N SER A 114 27.53 -48.83 -55.45
CA SER A 114 28.11 -49.11 -54.14
C SER A 114 28.72 -47.88 -53.48
N GLN A 115 29.49 -47.07 -54.24
CA GLN A 115 30.08 -45.83 -53.71
C GLN A 115 29.02 -44.78 -53.41
N PHE A 116 27.99 -44.66 -54.26
CA PHE A 116 26.86 -43.78 -53.99
C PHE A 116 26.13 -44.17 -52.70
N LEU A 117 25.85 -45.47 -52.52
CA LEU A 117 25.19 -45.96 -51.32
C LEU A 117 26.00 -45.66 -50.06
N ASP A 118 27.32 -45.85 -50.09
CA ASP A 118 28.21 -45.56 -48.96
C ASP A 118 28.12 -44.09 -48.51
N LEU A 119 28.02 -43.15 -49.46
CA LEU A 119 27.86 -41.73 -49.15
C LEU A 119 26.52 -41.44 -48.49
N ILE A 120 25.42 -42.03 -48.99
CA ILE A 120 24.09 -41.83 -48.40
C ILE A 120 24.04 -42.42 -46.98
N TYR A 121 24.59 -43.62 -46.77
CA TYR A 121 24.74 -44.20 -45.44
C TYR A 121 25.55 -43.30 -44.50
N GLN A 122 26.66 -42.75 -44.98
CA GLN A 122 27.48 -41.85 -44.18
C GLN A 122 26.75 -40.54 -43.84
N ASN A 123 26.04 -39.93 -44.80
CA ASN A 123 25.31 -38.68 -44.59
C ASN A 123 24.12 -38.86 -43.65
N VAL A 124 23.42 -39.99 -43.77
CA VAL A 124 22.14 -40.22 -43.08
C VAL A 124 22.36 -40.89 -41.72
N LEU A 125 23.22 -41.91 -41.66
CA LEU A 125 23.39 -42.76 -40.49
C LEU A 125 24.76 -42.62 -39.81
N GLY A 126 25.70 -41.91 -40.45
CA GLY A 126 27.06 -41.72 -39.91
C GLY A 126 27.89 -43.00 -39.81
N ARG A 127 27.46 -44.07 -40.49
CA ARG A 127 28.05 -45.42 -40.43
C ARG A 127 27.99 -46.09 -41.79
N SER A 128 28.83 -47.10 -41.99
CA SER A 128 28.75 -47.98 -43.18
C SER A 128 27.51 -48.88 -43.15
N ALA A 129 27.05 -49.28 -44.33
CA ALA A 129 26.03 -50.31 -44.48
C ALA A 129 26.52 -51.67 -43.98
N ASP A 130 25.65 -52.45 -43.35
CA ASP A 130 25.91 -53.88 -43.16
C ASP A 130 25.88 -54.64 -44.49
N ALA A 131 26.50 -55.82 -44.54
CA ALA A 131 26.66 -56.56 -45.79
C ALA A 131 25.32 -56.88 -46.47
N ALA A 132 24.31 -57.32 -45.71
CA ALA A 132 23.01 -57.70 -46.25
C ALA A 132 22.22 -56.48 -46.76
N GLY A 133 22.22 -55.38 -46.01
CA GLY A 133 21.61 -54.12 -46.41
C GLY A 133 22.27 -53.53 -47.66
N ARG A 134 23.61 -53.58 -47.72
CA ARG A 134 24.38 -53.13 -48.90
C ARG A 134 23.99 -53.92 -50.15
N ASP A 135 23.98 -55.25 -50.06
CA ASP A 135 23.65 -56.13 -51.19
C ASP A 135 22.23 -55.89 -51.68
N TYR A 136 21.27 -55.72 -50.76
CA TYR A 136 19.88 -55.39 -51.11
C TYR A 136 19.79 -54.08 -51.89
N TRP A 137 20.29 -52.96 -51.35
CA TRP A 137 20.13 -51.64 -51.98
C TRP A 137 20.92 -51.52 -53.30
N VAL A 138 22.12 -52.10 -53.37
CA VAL A 138 22.88 -52.16 -54.62
C VAL A 138 22.14 -53.00 -55.66
N GLY A 139 21.56 -54.14 -55.27
CA GLY A 139 20.71 -54.96 -56.11
C GLY A 139 19.50 -54.18 -56.67
N GLN A 140 18.81 -53.41 -55.83
CA GLN A 140 17.69 -52.57 -56.25
C GLN A 140 18.11 -51.53 -57.30
N MET A 141 19.25 -50.85 -57.11
CA MET A 141 19.77 -49.90 -58.09
C MET A 141 20.23 -50.57 -59.39
N ASN A 142 20.83 -51.75 -59.31
CA ASN A 142 21.22 -52.52 -60.49
C ASN A 142 19.99 -52.99 -61.30
N ASN A 143 18.85 -53.18 -60.62
CA ASN A 143 17.56 -53.50 -61.24
C ASN A 143 16.77 -52.26 -61.69
N GLY A 144 17.38 -51.08 -61.70
CA GLY A 144 16.81 -49.86 -62.28
C GLY A 144 16.14 -48.90 -61.28
N MET A 145 16.23 -49.14 -59.97
CA MET A 145 15.79 -48.14 -58.98
C MET A 145 16.64 -46.87 -59.09
N ALA A 146 15.98 -45.72 -59.22
CA ALA A 146 16.66 -44.43 -59.35
C ALA A 146 17.36 -44.03 -58.05
N ARG A 147 18.50 -43.34 -58.16
CA ARG A 147 19.27 -42.84 -57.00
C ARG A 147 18.47 -41.88 -56.13
N GLY A 148 17.59 -41.07 -56.72
CA GLY A 148 16.66 -40.20 -56.00
C GLY A 148 15.69 -40.97 -55.11
N GLU A 149 15.26 -42.17 -55.53
CA GLU A 149 14.42 -43.04 -54.70
C GLU A 149 15.20 -43.54 -53.48
N ILE A 150 16.46 -43.93 -53.65
CA ILE A 150 17.33 -44.32 -52.53
C ILE A 150 17.50 -43.16 -51.54
N VAL A 151 17.84 -41.97 -52.03
CA VAL A 151 17.98 -40.78 -51.16
C VAL A 151 16.68 -40.49 -50.42
N ASN A 152 15.53 -40.55 -51.09
CA ASN A 152 14.23 -40.34 -50.46
C ASN A 152 13.92 -41.39 -49.39
N GLN A 153 14.11 -42.68 -49.67
CA GLN A 153 13.87 -43.77 -48.72
C GLN A 153 14.72 -43.60 -47.45
N PHE A 154 16.00 -43.27 -47.60
CA PHE A 154 16.89 -43.02 -46.45
C PHE A 154 16.52 -41.73 -45.71
N ALA A 155 16.26 -40.64 -46.43
CA ALA A 155 15.86 -39.36 -45.86
C ALA A 155 14.54 -39.42 -45.07
N GLN A 156 13.63 -40.33 -45.45
CA GLN A 156 12.34 -40.49 -44.77
C GLN A 156 12.28 -41.70 -43.84
N SER A 157 13.40 -42.41 -43.68
CA SER A 157 13.51 -43.52 -42.71
C SER A 157 13.26 -43.03 -41.28
N GLN A 158 12.72 -43.91 -40.45
CA GLN A 158 12.45 -43.58 -39.04
C GLN A 158 13.72 -43.22 -38.28
N GLU A 159 14.81 -43.95 -38.53
CA GLU A 159 16.13 -43.69 -37.93
C GLU A 159 16.61 -42.27 -38.25
N PHE A 160 16.51 -41.85 -39.52
CA PHE A 160 16.96 -40.51 -39.89
C PHE A 160 16.03 -39.40 -39.45
N LYS A 161 14.72 -39.61 -39.46
CA LYS A 161 13.75 -38.65 -38.89
C LYS A 161 14.10 -38.31 -37.44
N ILE A 162 14.49 -39.32 -36.65
CA ILE A 162 14.94 -39.14 -35.26
C ILE A 162 16.30 -38.42 -35.24
N ALA A 163 17.30 -38.92 -35.97
CA ALA A 163 18.67 -38.39 -35.95
C ALA A 163 18.77 -36.93 -36.43
N ALA A 164 17.93 -36.54 -37.40
CA ALA A 164 17.93 -35.20 -37.99
C ALA A 164 16.95 -34.22 -37.32
N SER A 165 16.09 -34.70 -36.41
CA SER A 165 14.96 -33.93 -35.85
C SER A 165 15.33 -32.52 -35.39
N THR A 166 16.36 -32.37 -34.56
CA THR A 166 16.80 -31.07 -34.05
C THR A 166 17.18 -30.09 -35.15
N LYS A 167 18.00 -30.52 -36.14
CA LYS A 167 18.41 -29.66 -37.26
C LYS A 167 17.23 -29.32 -38.16
N VAL A 168 16.32 -30.26 -38.35
CA VAL A 168 15.12 -30.10 -39.17
C VAL A 168 14.17 -29.07 -38.55
N TYR A 169 13.77 -29.25 -37.29
CA TYR A 169 12.90 -28.30 -36.60
C TYR A 169 13.56 -26.92 -36.45
N ALA A 170 14.86 -26.85 -36.18
CA ALA A 170 15.58 -25.58 -36.19
C ALA A 170 15.49 -24.89 -37.55
N SER A 171 15.68 -25.62 -38.65
CA SER A 171 15.58 -25.06 -40.01
C SER A 171 14.20 -24.50 -40.31
N VAL A 172 13.15 -25.23 -39.92
CA VAL A 172 11.75 -24.82 -40.09
C VAL A 172 11.45 -23.57 -39.26
N VAL A 173 11.71 -23.61 -37.95
CA VAL A 173 11.38 -22.53 -37.00
C VAL A 173 12.14 -21.23 -37.28
N TYR A 174 13.43 -21.31 -37.65
CA TYR A 174 14.18 -20.11 -38.05
C TYR A 174 13.64 -19.51 -39.35
N THR A 175 13.25 -20.34 -40.31
CA THR A 175 12.74 -19.85 -41.60
C THR A 175 11.37 -19.20 -41.45
N THR A 176 10.49 -19.73 -40.60
CA THR A 176 9.18 -19.15 -40.31
C THR A 176 9.30 -17.86 -39.49
N LEU A 177 9.96 -17.90 -38.32
CA LEU A 177 10.06 -16.76 -37.38
C LEU A 177 11.02 -15.64 -37.81
N ILE A 178 12.18 -15.99 -38.38
CA ILE A 178 13.26 -15.04 -38.70
C ILE A 178 13.36 -14.77 -40.20
N GLY A 179 12.93 -15.72 -41.04
CA GLY A 179 13.02 -15.58 -42.49
C GLY A 179 14.37 -15.96 -43.08
N ARG A 180 15.20 -16.69 -42.33
CA ARG A 180 16.47 -17.27 -42.81
C ARG A 180 16.67 -18.65 -42.23
N MET A 181 17.57 -19.43 -42.83
CA MET A 181 18.04 -20.67 -42.22
C MET A 181 18.93 -20.41 -40.99
N PRO A 182 19.00 -21.34 -40.02
CA PRO A 182 19.91 -21.22 -38.90
C PRO A 182 21.37 -21.34 -39.36
N THR A 183 22.29 -20.71 -38.64
CA THR A 183 23.72 -21.00 -38.77
C THR A 183 24.03 -22.41 -38.23
N ALA A 184 25.22 -22.94 -38.56
CA ALA A 184 25.64 -24.24 -38.05
C ALA A 184 25.67 -24.29 -36.50
N ALA A 185 26.07 -23.19 -35.85
CA ALA A 185 26.08 -23.08 -34.39
C ALA A 185 24.67 -23.01 -33.80
N GLU A 186 23.77 -22.24 -34.42
CA GLU A 186 22.36 -22.16 -33.99
C GLU A 186 21.65 -23.51 -34.13
N ALA A 187 21.88 -24.23 -35.23
CA ALA A 187 21.32 -25.56 -35.46
C ALA A 187 21.89 -26.61 -34.48
N ALA A 188 23.17 -26.52 -34.12
CA ALA A 188 23.80 -27.42 -33.15
C ALA A 188 23.34 -27.14 -31.71
N ALA A 189 23.04 -25.88 -31.38
CA ALA A 189 22.58 -25.45 -30.05
C ALA A 189 21.05 -25.41 -29.92
N ALA A 190 20.31 -25.93 -30.89
CA ALA A 190 18.85 -25.94 -30.89
C ALA A 190 18.30 -26.91 -29.82
N PRO A 191 17.33 -26.47 -28.97
CA PRO A 191 16.64 -27.37 -28.05
C PRO A 191 15.94 -28.51 -28.78
N THR A 192 15.89 -29.69 -28.16
CA THR A 192 15.14 -30.85 -28.67
C THR A 192 13.64 -30.72 -28.48
N ASN A 193 13.19 -29.95 -27.48
CA ASN A 193 11.79 -29.61 -27.28
C ASN A 193 11.39 -28.44 -28.20
N VAL A 194 10.35 -28.64 -29.03
CA VAL A 194 9.95 -27.69 -30.06
C VAL A 194 9.39 -26.38 -29.49
N GLU A 195 8.68 -26.41 -28.36
CA GLU A 195 8.19 -25.20 -27.67
C GLU A 195 9.38 -24.33 -27.20
N GLN A 196 10.36 -24.97 -26.56
CA GLN A 196 11.58 -24.29 -26.10
C GLN A 196 12.43 -23.76 -27.25
N LEU A 197 12.47 -24.48 -28.38
CA LEU A 197 13.09 -23.99 -29.61
C LEU A 197 12.37 -22.74 -30.13
N VAL A 198 11.04 -22.76 -30.25
CA VAL A 198 10.24 -21.61 -30.69
C VAL A 198 10.47 -20.40 -29.79
N LEU A 199 10.44 -20.57 -28.47
CA LEU A 199 10.69 -19.49 -27.51
C LEU A 199 12.10 -18.92 -27.66
N LYS A 200 13.12 -19.77 -27.76
CA LYS A 200 14.51 -19.34 -27.95
C LYS A 200 14.71 -18.56 -29.24
N VAL A 201 14.10 -19.01 -30.34
CA VAL A 201 14.23 -18.36 -31.66
C VAL A 201 13.42 -17.06 -31.71
N ALA A 202 12.23 -17.02 -31.11
CA ALA A 202 11.44 -15.81 -31.00
C ALA A 202 12.18 -14.71 -30.20
N GLN A 203 12.81 -15.08 -29.09
CA GLN A 203 13.66 -14.17 -28.31
C GLN A 203 14.86 -13.62 -29.10
N ALA A 204 15.39 -14.40 -30.05
CA ALA A 204 16.47 -13.95 -30.93
C ALA A 204 15.97 -13.13 -32.14
N SER A 205 14.68 -13.23 -32.49
CA SER A 205 14.02 -12.53 -33.61
C SER A 205 13.43 -11.17 -33.20
N GLU A 206 13.05 -11.04 -31.93
CA GLU A 206 12.61 -9.78 -31.36
C GLU A 206 13.85 -8.96 -31.00
N VAL A 207 14.02 -7.77 -31.61
CA VAL A 207 14.68 -6.68 -30.88
C VAL A 207 13.84 -6.54 -29.63
N THR A 208 14.35 -6.97 -28.47
CA THR A 208 13.61 -6.91 -27.22
C THR A 208 12.99 -5.52 -27.14
N PRO A 209 11.65 -5.36 -27.13
CA PRO A 209 11.10 -4.09 -26.71
C PRO A 209 11.70 -3.88 -25.31
N THR A 210 12.40 -2.77 -25.12
CA THR A 210 12.89 -2.43 -23.80
C THR A 210 11.64 -2.31 -22.94
N ILE A 211 11.36 -3.32 -22.10
CA ILE A 211 10.21 -3.26 -21.21
C ILE A 211 10.50 -2.12 -20.27
N GLY A 212 9.70 -1.07 -20.39
CA GLY A 212 9.82 0.07 -19.51
C GLY A 212 9.21 -0.25 -18.16
N SER A 213 9.68 0.43 -17.14
CA SER A 213 9.06 0.35 -15.81
C SER A 213 9.02 1.72 -15.18
N ILE A 214 7.95 1.97 -14.43
CA ILE A 214 7.80 3.17 -13.62
C ILE A 214 7.98 2.79 -12.16
N SER A 215 8.89 3.49 -11.48
CA SER A 215 8.98 3.49 -10.02
C SER A 215 8.37 4.78 -9.46
N TYR A 216 7.79 4.68 -8.26
CA TYR A 216 7.19 5.79 -7.52
C TYR A 216 8.04 6.05 -6.28
N SER A 217 8.43 7.30 -6.04
CA SER A 217 9.34 7.65 -4.93
C SER A 217 8.75 7.42 -3.54
N ALA A 218 7.42 7.33 -3.42
CA ALA A 218 6.72 7.06 -2.18
C ALA A 218 5.39 6.34 -2.46
N PRO A 219 4.87 5.54 -1.50
CA PRO A 219 3.57 4.87 -1.64
C PRO A 219 2.39 5.77 -1.26
N ALA A 220 2.63 6.92 -0.62
CA ALA A 220 1.59 7.75 -0.03
C ALA A 220 1.91 9.25 -0.10
N PHE A 221 0.86 10.06 -0.22
CA PHE A 221 0.88 11.46 0.20
C PHE A 221 0.61 11.55 1.71
N VAL A 222 1.18 12.57 2.33
CA VAL A 222 0.99 12.87 3.75
C VAL A 222 0.50 14.31 3.84
N GLU A 223 -0.54 14.51 4.65
CA GLU A 223 -1.06 15.83 4.94
C GLU A 223 -0.03 16.74 5.62
N GLN A 224 -0.15 18.04 5.42
CA GLN A 224 0.65 19.02 6.14
C GLN A 224 0.31 19.01 7.63
N GLN A 225 1.27 19.46 8.44
CA GLN A 225 1.11 19.64 9.89
C GLN A 225 0.02 20.65 10.28
N LEU A 226 -0.59 21.35 9.32
CA LEU A 226 -1.72 22.24 9.61
C LEU A 226 -3.02 21.46 9.86
N ASN A 227 -3.10 20.18 9.47
CA ASN A 227 -4.32 19.38 9.50
C ASN A 227 -5.54 20.14 8.92
N ASP A 228 -5.36 20.70 7.72
CA ASP A 228 -6.38 21.48 7.03
C ASP A 228 -6.73 20.92 5.65
N GLY A 229 -6.40 19.66 5.43
CA GLY A 229 -6.57 18.92 4.19
C GLY A 229 -5.52 19.24 3.14
N SER A 230 -4.56 20.12 3.41
CA SER A 230 -3.50 20.46 2.45
C SER A 230 -2.41 19.39 2.40
N ILE A 231 -1.89 19.14 1.20
CA ILE A 231 -0.79 18.20 0.94
C ILE A 231 0.37 19.01 0.36
N SER A 232 1.60 18.89 0.91
CA SER A 232 2.81 19.51 0.34
C SER A 232 3.78 18.52 -0.27
N SER A 233 3.63 17.21 0.04
CA SER A 233 4.50 16.20 -0.54
C SER A 233 4.19 15.99 -2.03
N SER A 234 5.20 15.52 -2.76
CA SER A 234 5.09 15.12 -4.15
C SER A 234 5.62 13.71 -4.33
N ILE A 235 5.11 13.00 -5.32
CA ILE A 235 5.61 11.67 -5.72
C ILE A 235 6.27 11.80 -7.08
N ILE A 236 7.52 11.38 -7.16
CA ILE A 236 8.30 11.38 -8.40
C ILE A 236 8.14 10.00 -9.04
N LEU A 237 7.69 10.00 -10.30
CA LEU A 237 7.68 8.84 -11.17
C LEU A 237 8.99 8.83 -11.95
N THR A 238 9.72 7.72 -11.91
CA THR A 238 10.93 7.51 -12.71
C THR A 238 10.70 6.39 -13.70
N LEU A 239 10.79 6.72 -15.00
CA LEU A 239 10.62 5.81 -16.11
C LEU A 239 11.99 5.27 -16.57
N THR A 240 12.04 3.96 -16.76
CA THR A 240 13.15 3.26 -17.43
C THR A 240 12.62 2.64 -18.71
N GLY A 241 13.49 2.42 -19.71
CA GLY A 241 13.15 1.71 -20.94
C GLY A 241 12.31 2.47 -21.99
N ASP A 242 11.85 3.69 -21.69
CA ASP A 242 11.21 4.62 -22.63
C ASP A 242 11.40 6.08 -22.13
N THR A 243 10.79 7.06 -22.79
CA THR A 243 10.72 8.46 -22.38
C THR A 243 9.29 8.98 -22.35
N PHE A 244 9.00 9.93 -21.47
CA PHE A 244 7.72 10.63 -21.45
C PHE A 244 7.60 11.57 -22.66
N LYS A 245 6.45 11.54 -23.31
CA LYS A 245 6.18 12.36 -24.50
C LYS A 245 5.86 13.81 -24.13
N GLY A 246 6.23 14.74 -25.01
CA GLY A 246 5.95 16.18 -24.86
C GLY A 246 7.06 16.98 -24.21
N ASN A 247 6.83 18.28 -24.03
CA ASN A 247 7.79 19.19 -23.38
C ASN A 247 7.70 19.06 -21.85
N VAL A 248 8.75 19.49 -21.14
CA VAL A 248 8.68 19.68 -19.68
C VAL A 248 7.48 20.59 -19.36
N GLY A 249 6.68 20.19 -18.38
CA GLY A 249 5.41 20.86 -18.05
C GLY A 249 4.16 20.21 -18.68
N THR A 250 4.32 19.24 -19.60
CA THR A 250 3.17 18.54 -20.19
C THR A 250 2.45 17.66 -19.16
N SER A 251 1.13 17.75 -19.09
CA SER A 251 0.31 16.85 -18.28
C SER A 251 0.29 15.43 -18.86
N LEU A 252 0.39 14.43 -18.00
CA LEU A 252 0.45 13.03 -18.38
C LEU A 252 -0.68 12.25 -17.70
N GLY A 253 -1.29 11.33 -18.45
CA GLY A 253 -2.26 10.38 -17.93
C GLY A 253 -3.48 11.01 -17.23
N LYS A 254 -4.08 10.23 -16.33
CA LYS A 254 -5.25 10.58 -15.53
C LYS A 254 -5.04 10.17 -14.08
N ILE A 255 -5.59 10.98 -13.17
CA ILE A 255 -5.60 10.70 -11.74
C ILE A 255 -7.07 10.59 -11.30
N THR A 256 -7.42 9.49 -10.62
CA THR A 256 -8.78 9.24 -10.12
C THR A 256 -8.76 8.89 -8.64
N ASN A 257 -9.93 8.97 -8.00
CA ASN A 257 -10.09 8.86 -6.53
C ASN A 257 -9.35 9.97 -5.78
N VAL A 258 -9.28 11.17 -6.37
CA VAL A 258 -8.79 12.37 -5.69
C VAL A 258 -9.90 12.89 -4.77
N PRO A 259 -9.64 13.09 -3.47
CA PRO A 259 -10.61 13.65 -2.52
C PRO A 259 -11.17 15.00 -2.96
N THR A 260 -12.44 15.24 -2.63
CA THR A 260 -13.09 16.54 -2.89
C THR A 260 -12.29 17.69 -2.28
N GLY A 261 -12.06 18.75 -3.05
CA GLY A 261 -11.26 19.91 -2.65
C GLY A 261 -9.77 19.80 -2.98
N LEU A 262 -9.29 18.61 -3.36
CA LEU A 262 -7.96 18.41 -3.93
C LEU A 262 -8.03 18.33 -5.46
N THR A 263 -6.95 18.76 -6.11
CA THR A 263 -6.69 18.59 -7.53
C THR A 263 -5.36 17.87 -7.72
N GLY A 264 -5.39 16.71 -8.37
CA GLY A 264 -4.20 15.97 -8.73
C GLY A 264 -3.64 16.37 -10.08
N THR A 265 -2.33 16.59 -10.18
CA THR A 265 -1.64 16.83 -11.45
C THR A 265 -0.42 15.93 -11.57
N LEU A 266 -0.20 15.38 -12.76
CA LEU A 266 1.00 14.61 -13.10
C LEU A 266 1.66 15.27 -14.29
N VAL A 267 2.88 15.76 -14.10
CA VAL A 267 3.54 16.64 -15.07
C VAL A 267 4.94 16.13 -15.38
N LYS A 268 5.29 16.08 -16.68
CA LYS A 268 6.65 15.76 -17.13
C LYS A 268 7.66 16.77 -16.56
N THR A 269 8.70 16.29 -15.89
CA THR A 269 9.80 17.12 -15.37
C THR A 269 11.10 16.96 -16.14
N THR A 270 11.39 15.74 -16.61
CA THR A 270 12.48 15.43 -17.56
C THR A 270 12.00 14.38 -18.55
N ASP A 271 12.86 13.94 -19.48
CA ASP A 271 12.50 12.84 -20.41
C ASP A 271 12.19 11.52 -19.70
N THR A 272 12.70 11.30 -18.48
CA THR A 272 12.51 10.06 -17.72
C THR A 272 11.83 10.27 -16.37
N THR A 273 11.48 11.51 -16.01
CA THR A 273 10.80 11.79 -14.74
C THR A 273 9.53 12.61 -14.92
N ALA A 274 8.54 12.32 -14.08
CA ALA A 274 7.33 13.11 -13.93
C ALA A 274 7.02 13.31 -12.44
N THR A 275 6.37 14.41 -12.09
CA THR A 275 6.01 14.73 -10.71
C THR A 275 4.50 14.73 -10.56
N LEU A 276 4.01 13.89 -9.64
CA LEU A 276 2.64 13.85 -9.17
C LEU A 276 2.49 14.76 -7.96
N THR A 277 1.55 15.71 -8.02
CA THR A 277 1.23 16.64 -6.93
C THR A 277 -0.27 16.65 -6.65
N LEU A 278 -0.62 16.89 -5.39
CA LEU A 278 -1.98 17.21 -4.95
C LEU A 278 -1.98 18.68 -4.48
N SER A 279 -2.90 19.48 -5.01
CA SER A 279 -3.06 20.89 -4.66
C SER A 279 -4.47 21.19 -4.16
N GLY A 280 -4.63 22.24 -3.36
CA GLY A 280 -5.90 22.55 -2.69
C GLY A 280 -5.95 21.99 -1.26
N LYS A 281 -7.17 21.84 -0.75
CA LYS A 281 -7.45 21.32 0.60
C LYS A 281 -8.59 20.33 0.55
N ALA A 282 -8.36 19.12 1.05
CA ALA A 282 -9.42 18.13 1.17
C ALA A 282 -10.53 18.65 2.09
N THR A 283 -11.78 18.51 1.66
CA THR A 283 -12.94 18.95 2.47
C THR A 283 -13.18 18.00 3.65
N ALA A 284 -12.84 16.73 3.50
CA ALA A 284 -12.85 15.73 4.57
C ALA A 284 -11.42 15.21 4.72
N ASN A 285 -10.79 15.56 5.84
CA ASN A 285 -9.38 15.32 6.12
C ASN A 285 -9.16 14.69 7.50
N ALA A 286 -10.16 14.01 8.05
CA ALA A 286 -9.92 13.16 9.23
C ALA A 286 -9.31 11.80 8.81
N SER A 287 -8.62 11.09 9.70
CA SER A 287 -7.96 9.80 9.39
C SER A 287 -8.90 8.72 8.86
N ILE A 288 -10.19 8.77 9.22
CA ILE A 288 -11.23 7.90 8.66
C ILE A 288 -11.43 8.11 7.15
N ASN A 289 -11.01 9.26 6.63
CA ASN A 289 -11.08 9.62 5.21
C ASN A 289 -9.79 9.30 4.47
N ASN A 290 -8.84 8.59 5.09
CA ASN A 290 -7.63 8.14 4.42
C ASN A 290 -8.00 7.39 3.14
N VAL A 291 -7.31 7.74 2.06
CA VAL A 291 -7.50 7.12 0.75
C VAL A 291 -6.48 6.01 0.60
N THR A 292 -6.92 4.84 0.16
CA THR A 292 -6.04 3.69 -0.10
C THR A 292 -5.96 3.30 -1.57
N ASN A 293 -6.71 4.00 -2.43
CA ASN A 293 -6.90 3.65 -3.84
C ASN A 293 -6.76 4.84 -4.79
N LEU A 294 -5.96 5.86 -4.43
CA LEU A 294 -5.62 6.94 -5.35
C LEU A 294 -4.97 6.29 -6.58
N THR A 295 -5.53 6.55 -7.75
CA THR A 295 -5.15 5.82 -8.96
C THR A 295 -4.51 6.76 -9.97
N VAL A 296 -3.30 6.42 -10.42
CA VAL A 296 -2.63 7.01 -11.57
C VAL A 296 -2.76 6.05 -12.75
N THR A 297 -3.19 6.55 -13.90
CA THR A 297 -3.28 5.80 -15.16
C THR A 297 -2.61 6.58 -16.26
N LEU A 298 -1.49 6.07 -16.76
CA LEU A 298 -0.84 6.55 -17.98
C LEU A 298 -1.35 5.75 -19.18
N ASP A 299 -1.38 6.37 -20.36
CA ASP A 299 -1.86 5.75 -21.60
C ASP A 299 -0.78 5.80 -22.69
N ASN A 300 -1.10 5.26 -23.88
CA ASN A 300 -0.19 5.26 -25.02
C ASN A 300 0.32 6.66 -25.40
N THR A 301 -0.45 7.72 -25.14
CA THR A 301 -0.07 9.10 -25.50
C THR A 301 0.98 9.69 -24.56
N SER A 302 1.16 9.08 -23.38
CA SER A 302 2.10 9.53 -22.36
C SER A 302 3.57 9.17 -22.67
N PHE A 303 3.82 8.29 -23.63
CA PHE A 303 5.14 7.71 -23.91
C PHE A 303 5.58 7.95 -25.35
N THR A 304 6.89 8.15 -25.57
CA THR A 304 7.47 8.30 -26.91
C THR A 304 7.39 7.00 -27.70
N GLY A 305 7.62 5.84 -27.06
CA GLY A 305 7.44 4.52 -27.68
C GLY A 305 5.99 4.14 -28.00
N GLY A 306 5.01 4.91 -27.50
CA GLY A 306 3.60 4.84 -27.90
C GLY A 306 2.84 3.57 -27.50
N LYS A 307 3.41 2.72 -26.63
CA LYS A 307 2.82 1.42 -26.22
C LYS A 307 2.87 1.23 -24.69
N VAL A 308 1.81 1.62 -23.99
CA VAL A 308 1.68 1.49 -22.53
C VAL A 308 1.73 0.04 -22.05
N VAL A 309 1.31 -0.92 -22.89
CA VAL A 309 1.37 -2.36 -22.59
C VAL A 309 2.80 -2.85 -22.33
N ASN A 310 3.80 -2.11 -22.82
CA ASN A 310 5.21 -2.42 -22.59
C ASN A 310 5.79 -1.71 -21.35
N ILE A 311 4.96 -0.97 -20.59
CA ILE A 311 5.38 -0.18 -19.42
C ILE A 311 4.75 -0.77 -18.15
N ILE A 312 5.56 -1.42 -17.33
CA ILE A 312 5.14 -1.94 -16.03
C ILE A 312 4.84 -0.77 -15.09
N ASN A 313 3.76 -0.89 -14.30
CA ASN A 313 3.26 0.11 -13.34
C ASN A 313 2.80 1.44 -13.98
N ALA A 314 2.48 1.44 -15.27
CA ALA A 314 1.78 2.57 -15.91
C ALA A 314 0.38 2.83 -15.32
N VAL A 315 -0.20 1.81 -14.68
CA VAL A 315 -1.37 1.94 -13.81
C VAL A 315 -0.94 1.59 -12.38
N LYS A 316 -1.19 2.50 -11.44
CA LYS A 316 -0.93 2.32 -10.01
C LYS A 316 -2.18 2.75 -9.25
N SER A 317 -2.86 1.79 -8.61
CA SER A 317 -4.21 1.96 -8.06
C SER A 317 -4.30 1.87 -6.54
N ASP A 318 -3.16 1.89 -5.87
CA ASP A 318 -2.96 1.66 -4.43
C ASP A 318 -2.10 2.76 -3.79
N LEU A 319 -1.98 3.94 -4.44
CA LEU A 319 -1.38 5.09 -3.79
C LEU A 319 -2.31 5.58 -2.68
N GLN A 320 -1.71 6.02 -1.57
CA GLN A 320 -2.45 6.44 -0.40
C GLN A 320 -2.45 7.96 -0.23
N ILE A 321 -3.45 8.48 0.48
CA ILE A 321 -3.43 9.81 1.08
C ILE A 321 -3.72 9.61 2.55
N ASN A 322 -2.73 9.91 3.39
CA ASN A 322 -2.82 9.74 4.83
C ASN A 322 -3.01 11.11 5.48
N TYR A 323 -4.20 11.32 6.01
CA TYR A 323 -4.56 12.49 6.80
C TYR A 323 -4.10 12.35 8.27
N ILE A 324 -3.74 13.47 8.87
CA ILE A 324 -3.23 13.59 10.24
C ILE A 324 -4.30 14.28 11.07
N ASP A 325 -4.98 13.56 11.97
CA ASP A 325 -6.01 14.18 12.81
C ASP A 325 -5.46 15.21 13.80
N ILE A 326 -4.31 14.97 14.46
CA ILE A 326 -3.56 15.98 15.23
C ILE A 326 -2.07 15.64 15.24
N PRO A 327 -1.18 16.53 14.76
CA PRO A 327 0.25 16.36 14.93
C PRO A 327 0.64 16.62 16.40
N LEU A 328 0.97 15.56 17.13
CA LEU A 328 1.51 15.67 18.49
C LEU A 328 3.02 15.50 18.50
N ASN A 329 3.71 16.38 19.22
CA ASN A 329 5.16 16.38 19.36
C ASN A 329 5.51 16.54 20.83
N GLU A 330 6.48 15.75 21.31
CA GLU A 330 7.19 16.06 22.54
C GLU A 330 8.48 16.82 22.19
N THR A 331 8.74 17.94 22.87
CA THR A 331 9.99 18.69 22.77
C THR A 331 10.33 19.32 24.10
N ASN A 332 11.47 18.96 24.69
CA ASN A 332 11.91 19.45 26.00
C ASN A 332 10.85 19.22 27.08
N HIS A 333 10.31 18.00 27.15
CA HIS A 333 9.27 17.59 28.12
C HIS A 333 7.88 18.19 27.88
N LEU A 334 7.72 19.10 26.90
CA LEU A 334 6.44 19.64 26.46
C LEU A 334 5.80 18.75 25.37
N LEU A 335 4.66 18.15 25.68
CA LEU A 335 3.73 17.57 24.71
C LEU A 335 2.79 18.65 24.20
N SER A 336 2.82 18.93 22.89
CA SER A 336 1.94 19.93 22.29
C SER A 336 1.34 19.46 20.97
N GLY A 337 0.20 20.05 20.64
CA GLY A 337 -0.56 19.77 19.43
C GLY A 337 -1.29 21.01 18.93
N LYS A 338 -1.63 21.02 17.64
CA LYS A 338 -2.45 22.07 17.03
C LYS A 338 -3.43 21.47 16.03
N GLY A 339 -4.55 22.17 15.80
CA GLY A 339 -5.57 21.75 14.83
C GLY A 339 -6.91 21.47 15.50
N ALA A 340 -7.77 20.70 14.84
CA ALA A 340 -9.09 20.37 15.34
C ALA A 340 -9.21 18.87 15.62
N LEU A 341 -9.88 18.50 16.71
CA LEU A 341 -10.24 17.11 16.99
C LEU A 341 -11.58 16.78 16.33
N THR A 342 -11.67 15.58 15.75
CA THR A 342 -12.93 14.97 15.30
C THR A 342 -13.35 13.79 16.18
N THR A 343 -12.44 13.27 16.99
CA THR A 343 -12.65 12.14 17.91
C THR A 343 -11.93 12.42 19.24
N PRO A 344 -12.27 11.70 20.33
CA PRO A 344 -11.63 11.91 21.63
C PRO A 344 -10.12 11.60 21.61
N LEU A 345 -9.34 12.48 22.23
CA LEU A 345 -7.89 12.32 22.48
C LEU A 345 -7.67 11.98 23.95
N VAL A 346 -6.84 10.98 24.23
CA VAL A 346 -6.46 10.59 25.61
C VAL A 346 -4.95 10.61 25.73
N VAL A 347 -4.47 11.35 26.72
CA VAL A 347 -3.10 11.34 27.25
C VAL A 347 -3.18 10.83 28.69
N ASP A 348 -2.42 9.80 29.01
CA ASP A 348 -2.30 9.26 30.37
C ASP A 348 -0.80 9.02 30.63
N LEU A 349 -0.17 10.00 31.29
CA LEU A 349 1.28 10.04 31.52
C LEU A 349 1.72 8.89 32.45
N GLY A 350 0.94 8.58 33.47
CA GLY A 350 1.21 7.46 34.38
C GLY A 350 1.19 6.08 33.71
N GLN A 351 0.62 5.96 32.51
CA GLN A 351 0.57 4.72 31.73
C GLN A 351 1.34 4.80 30.40
N ASP A 352 2.07 5.89 30.14
CA ASP A 352 2.73 6.16 28.85
C ASP A 352 1.78 5.99 27.64
N LEU A 353 0.50 6.35 27.83
CA LEU A 353 -0.57 6.03 26.89
C LEU A 353 -1.04 7.28 26.14
N LEU A 354 -1.02 7.17 24.81
CA LEU A 354 -1.56 8.16 23.89
C LEU A 354 -2.53 7.48 22.92
N THR A 355 -3.79 7.89 22.94
CA THR A 355 -4.80 7.32 22.03
C THR A 355 -5.68 8.38 21.40
N LEU A 356 -6.13 8.11 20.18
CA LEU A 356 -7.14 8.87 19.47
C LEU A 356 -8.24 7.89 19.05
N ASP A 357 -9.49 8.18 19.44
CA ASP A 357 -10.61 7.25 19.23
C ASP A 357 -10.35 5.85 19.85
N GLY A 358 -9.63 5.82 20.98
CA GLY A 358 -9.22 4.58 21.66
C GLY A 358 -8.15 3.76 20.95
N LYS A 359 -7.64 4.21 19.78
CA LYS A 359 -6.54 3.56 19.07
C LYS A 359 -5.21 4.20 19.47
N PRO A 360 -4.11 3.43 19.57
CA PRO A 360 -2.78 3.98 19.82
C PRO A 360 -2.44 5.07 18.80
N LEU A 361 -2.00 6.22 19.30
CA LEU A 361 -1.53 7.34 18.50
C LEU A 361 -0.05 7.54 18.77
N ALA A 362 0.77 7.56 17.70
CA ALA A 362 2.20 7.80 17.81
C ALA A 362 2.51 9.31 17.80
N LEU A 363 3.54 9.71 18.55
CA LEU A 363 4.12 11.05 18.42
C LEU A 363 4.83 11.19 17.07
N LEU A 364 4.80 12.38 16.49
CA LEU A 364 5.61 12.72 15.32
C LEU A 364 7.09 12.83 15.68
N SER A 365 7.39 13.29 16.88
CA SER A 365 8.73 13.35 17.45
C SER A 365 8.70 13.32 18.97
N GLY A 366 9.80 12.87 19.58
CA GLY A 366 9.96 12.82 21.04
C GLY A 366 9.45 11.53 21.66
N ASP A 367 9.32 11.52 22.99
CA ASP A 367 8.93 10.35 23.77
C ASP A 367 7.96 10.74 24.89
N ILE A 368 6.79 10.08 24.92
CA ILE A 368 5.75 10.36 25.93
C ILE A 368 6.25 10.15 27.36
N LYS A 369 7.22 9.23 27.55
CA LYS A 369 7.82 8.93 28.85
C LYS A 369 8.60 10.10 29.47
N LYS A 370 8.85 11.16 28.68
CA LYS A 370 9.55 12.36 29.13
C LYS A 370 8.60 13.50 29.46
N VAL A 371 7.33 13.38 29.11
CA VAL A 371 6.39 14.50 29.20
C VAL A 371 6.06 14.77 30.67
N ASP A 372 6.30 16.01 31.10
CA ASP A 372 5.80 16.55 32.38
C ASP A 372 4.93 17.81 32.16
N TYR A 373 4.91 18.34 30.93
CA TYR A 373 4.11 19.49 30.53
C TYR A 373 3.27 19.14 29.30
N VAL A 374 1.95 19.27 29.40
CA VAL A 374 1.00 19.17 28.29
C VAL A 374 0.43 20.55 27.97
N ASP A 375 0.52 20.97 26.70
CA ASP A 375 -0.13 22.19 26.19
C ASP A 375 -0.96 21.92 24.93
N PHE A 376 -2.27 21.85 25.12
CA PHE A 376 -3.25 21.67 24.06
C PHE A 376 -4.06 22.93 23.77
N SER A 377 -3.61 24.11 24.22
CA SER A 377 -4.31 25.38 23.99
C SER A 377 -4.52 25.72 22.50
N LEU A 378 -3.66 25.19 21.62
CA LEU A 378 -3.74 25.33 20.16
C LEU A 378 -4.59 24.25 19.47
N ILE A 379 -5.13 23.30 20.23
CA ILE A 379 -6.15 22.36 19.76
C ILE A 379 -7.51 23.05 19.89
N ALA A 380 -8.03 23.51 18.76
CA ALA A 380 -9.18 24.40 18.68
C ALA A 380 -10.43 23.69 18.15
N ALA A 381 -11.56 23.92 18.83
CA ALA A 381 -12.86 23.59 18.28
C ALA A 381 -13.17 24.51 17.08
N PRO A 382 -13.80 24.02 16.00
CA PRO A 382 -14.24 24.88 14.92
C PRO A 382 -15.18 25.97 15.47
N ALA A 383 -15.05 27.19 14.94
CA ALA A 383 -15.66 28.43 15.46
C ALA A 383 -17.20 28.42 15.63
N SER A 384 -17.89 27.33 15.29
CA SER A 384 -19.35 27.15 15.40
C SER A 384 -19.79 26.35 16.65
N SER A 385 -18.92 25.98 17.58
CA SER A 385 -19.28 25.17 18.76
C SER A 385 -19.83 25.99 19.96
N THR A 386 -19.97 27.31 19.84
CA THR A 386 -20.50 28.18 20.91
C THR A 386 -22.01 28.02 21.19
N GLY A 387 -22.65 27.00 20.63
CA GLY A 387 -24.07 26.71 20.85
C GLY A 387 -24.30 25.67 21.94
N THR A 388 -24.77 26.13 23.10
CA THR A 388 -25.56 25.33 24.03
C THR A 388 -26.70 24.67 23.24
N THR A 389 -26.72 23.34 23.13
CA THR A 389 -27.89 22.61 22.63
C THR A 389 -28.47 21.75 23.74
N THR A 390 -29.41 22.34 24.47
CA THR A 390 -30.48 21.60 25.15
C THR A 390 -31.37 20.96 24.09
N GLY A 391 -31.27 19.63 23.89
CA GLY A 391 -32.27 18.90 23.12
C GLY A 391 -31.77 17.66 22.35
N SER A 392 -32.28 16.51 22.77
CA SER A 392 -32.38 15.20 22.10
C SER A 392 -31.12 14.39 21.78
N SER A 393 -31.12 13.21 22.40
CA SER A 393 -30.32 12.02 22.15
C SER A 393 -30.44 11.52 20.70
N ALA A 394 -29.35 11.69 19.94
CA ALA A 394 -28.93 10.78 18.88
C ALA A 394 -27.42 11.01 18.59
N GLY A 395 -26.55 10.22 19.23
CA GLY A 395 -25.21 9.91 18.72
C GLY A 395 -24.20 11.05 18.46
N LYS A 396 -24.31 12.21 19.12
CA LYS A 396 -23.25 13.24 19.05
C LYS A 396 -22.07 12.79 19.90
N VAL A 397 -21.03 12.26 19.28
CA VAL A 397 -19.73 12.00 19.95
C VAL A 397 -19.25 13.34 20.49
N THR A 398 -19.23 13.49 21.82
CA THR A 398 -18.60 14.65 22.45
C THR A 398 -17.10 14.49 22.23
N VAL A 399 -16.54 15.32 21.36
CA VAL A 399 -15.09 15.41 21.20
C VAL A 399 -14.52 16.01 22.49
N THR A 400 -13.65 15.26 23.16
CA THR A 400 -13.03 15.64 24.43
C THR A 400 -11.53 15.38 24.39
N THR A 401 -10.77 16.09 25.22
CA THR A 401 -9.41 15.69 25.58
C THR A 401 -9.39 15.17 27.00
N THR A 402 -8.91 13.95 27.20
CA THR A 402 -8.58 13.40 28.51
C THR A 402 -7.10 13.58 28.74
N ILE A 403 -6.71 14.25 29.82
CA ILE A 403 -5.31 14.48 30.20
C ILE A 403 -5.15 13.99 31.64
N LYS A 404 -4.39 12.92 31.83
CA LYS A 404 -4.02 12.44 33.15
C LYS A 404 -2.52 12.56 33.36
N GLY A 405 -2.13 13.13 34.49
CA GLY A 405 -0.74 13.17 34.90
C GLY A 405 -0.25 11.86 35.50
N ASP A 406 0.94 11.92 36.09
CA ASP A 406 1.64 10.80 36.72
C ASP A 406 1.86 11.06 38.22
N GLU A 407 2.97 10.59 38.80
CA GLU A 407 3.32 10.89 40.20
C GLU A 407 4.20 12.16 40.33
N ALA A 408 4.62 12.76 39.22
CA ALA A 408 5.42 13.97 39.19
C ALA A 408 4.54 15.23 39.23
N ASN A 409 5.16 16.40 39.38
CA ASN A 409 4.44 17.68 39.34
C ASN A 409 4.25 18.09 37.88
N ASN A 410 3.06 17.85 37.32
CA ASN A 410 2.76 18.14 35.92
C ASN A 410 2.09 19.50 35.73
N LEU A 411 2.30 20.10 34.55
CA LEU A 411 1.50 21.21 34.06
C LEU A 411 0.59 20.71 32.94
N LEU A 412 -0.72 20.78 33.12
CA LEU A 412 -1.71 20.20 32.22
C LEU A 412 -2.62 21.32 31.69
N VAL A 413 -2.35 21.78 30.47
CA VAL A 413 -3.14 22.80 29.79
C VAL A 413 -4.03 22.16 28.73
N GLY A 414 -5.32 22.34 28.88
CA GLY A 414 -6.36 21.74 28.08
C GLY A 414 -6.57 22.38 26.71
N SER A 415 -7.46 21.77 25.95
CA SER A 415 -7.87 22.25 24.63
C SER A 415 -9.08 23.17 24.70
N ASN A 416 -9.50 23.74 23.57
CA ASN A 416 -10.75 24.49 23.50
C ASN A 416 -12.02 23.60 23.39
N TYR A 417 -11.86 22.29 23.46
CA TYR A 417 -12.96 21.33 23.65
C TYR A 417 -13.22 21.11 25.14
N PRO A 418 -14.32 20.44 25.55
CA PRO A 418 -14.44 19.92 26.92
C PRO A 418 -13.25 19.02 27.28
N ASN A 419 -12.63 19.27 28.43
CA ASN A 419 -11.48 18.52 28.92
C ASN A 419 -11.87 17.65 30.12
N PHE A 420 -11.25 16.48 30.24
CA PHE A 420 -11.24 15.70 31.46
C PHE A 420 -9.81 15.66 31.99
N PHE A 421 -9.61 16.19 33.18
CA PHE A 421 -8.32 16.20 33.85
C PHE A 421 -8.29 15.26 35.05
N ASN A 422 -7.12 14.68 35.32
CA ASN A 422 -6.77 14.07 36.59
C ASN A 422 -5.29 14.35 36.84
N GLY A 423 -4.93 15.03 37.91
CA GLY A 423 -3.54 15.36 38.23
C GLY A 423 -2.69 14.11 38.37
N GLY A 424 -3.17 13.17 39.18
CA GLY A 424 -2.41 11.96 39.52
C GLY A 424 -1.91 12.08 40.94
N GLY A 425 -0.68 11.70 41.21
CA GLY A 425 0.01 12.10 42.45
C GLY A 425 0.79 13.40 42.21
N GLY A 426 1.48 13.89 43.24
CA GLY A 426 2.34 15.07 43.09
C GLY A 426 1.63 16.40 43.37
N ILE A 427 2.13 17.49 42.78
CA ILE A 427 1.56 18.84 42.88
C ILE A 427 1.35 19.32 41.45
N ASP A 428 0.16 19.09 40.92
CA ASP A 428 -0.13 19.41 39.53
C ASP A 428 -0.74 20.79 39.37
N THR A 429 -0.58 21.36 38.18
CA THR A 429 -1.32 22.54 37.77
C THR A 429 -2.17 22.20 36.56
N MET A 430 -3.48 22.32 36.69
CA MET A 430 -4.44 22.08 35.62
C MET A 430 -5.07 23.40 35.18
N GLN A 431 -5.05 23.64 33.87
CA GLN A 431 -5.66 24.81 33.24
C GLN A 431 -6.66 24.36 32.19
N GLY A 432 -7.94 24.64 32.44
CA GLY A 432 -9.00 24.40 31.47
C GLY A 432 -8.96 25.36 30.28
N GLY A 433 -9.75 25.03 29.27
CA GLY A 433 -9.96 25.85 28.10
C GLY A 433 -11.23 26.69 28.20
N ILE A 434 -11.88 26.90 27.05
CA ILE A 434 -13.21 27.52 26.97
C ILE A 434 -14.36 26.50 27.08
N GLY A 435 -14.03 25.20 27.09
CA GLY A 435 -14.99 24.12 27.19
C GLY A 435 -15.58 23.99 28.60
N VAL A 436 -16.56 23.12 28.77
CA VAL A 436 -16.99 22.69 30.10
C VAL A 436 -16.07 21.57 30.54
N ASP A 437 -15.19 21.87 31.48
CA ASP A 437 -14.11 20.99 31.87
C ASP A 437 -14.46 20.20 33.13
N THR A 438 -13.90 18.99 33.25
CA THR A 438 -14.06 18.12 34.42
C THR A 438 -12.71 17.84 35.05
N TYR A 439 -12.56 18.15 36.33
CA TYR A 439 -11.35 17.89 37.12
C TYR A 439 -11.65 16.76 38.10
N ALA A 440 -11.10 15.58 37.83
CA ALA A 440 -11.31 14.39 38.64
C ALA A 440 -10.25 14.24 39.71
N PHE A 441 -10.70 14.05 40.94
CA PHE A 441 -9.82 13.88 42.10
C PHE A 441 -9.62 12.39 42.44
N GLY A 442 -8.43 12.08 42.95
CA GLY A 442 -8.00 10.74 43.34
C GLY A 442 -8.77 10.18 44.55
N ILE A 443 -8.73 8.85 44.70
CA ILE A 443 -9.45 8.11 45.76
C ILE A 443 -8.86 8.33 47.17
N THR A 444 -7.58 8.66 47.26
CA THR A 444 -6.88 9.01 48.50
C THR A 444 -6.12 10.33 48.32
N PRO A 445 -5.78 11.05 49.39
CA PRO A 445 -4.98 12.27 49.26
C PRO A 445 -3.63 12.04 48.56
N VAL A 446 -2.97 10.90 48.79
CA VAL A 446 -1.69 10.57 48.14
C VAL A 446 -1.87 10.30 46.65
N ALA A 447 -2.92 9.57 46.27
CA ALA A 447 -3.24 9.30 44.86
C ALA A 447 -3.90 10.48 44.13
N ASN A 448 -4.08 11.62 44.82
CA ASN A 448 -4.52 12.88 44.25
C ASN A 448 -3.41 13.92 44.20
N GLY A 449 -2.52 13.94 45.20
CA GLY A 449 -1.64 15.09 45.34
C GLY A 449 -2.35 16.35 45.85
N VAL A 450 -1.67 17.49 45.74
CA VAL A 450 -2.21 18.82 46.08
C VAL A 450 -2.26 19.68 44.82
N ASP A 451 -3.39 19.60 44.13
CA ASP A 451 -3.47 20.14 42.77
C ASP A 451 -3.94 21.59 42.73
N THR A 452 -3.44 22.34 41.76
CA THR A 452 -3.87 23.72 41.48
C THR A 452 -4.71 23.75 40.21
N ILE A 453 -5.95 24.21 40.31
CA ILE A 453 -6.84 24.42 39.16
C ILE A 453 -6.95 25.91 38.88
N THR A 454 -6.72 26.28 37.62
CA THR A 454 -6.87 27.66 37.13
C THR A 454 -8.01 27.76 36.12
N ASN A 455 -8.59 28.96 36.00
CA ASN A 455 -9.70 29.26 35.08
C ASN A 455 -10.98 28.45 35.29
N PHE A 456 -11.21 27.92 36.50
CA PHE A 456 -12.43 27.19 36.81
C PHE A 456 -13.68 28.08 36.72
N THR A 457 -14.62 27.69 35.87
CA THR A 457 -15.89 28.40 35.62
C THR A 457 -16.97 27.90 36.57
N ILE A 458 -17.36 28.74 37.52
CA ILE A 458 -18.39 28.41 38.52
C ILE A 458 -19.79 28.67 37.96
N GLY A 459 -20.75 27.79 38.32
CA GLY A 459 -22.18 27.98 38.07
C GLY A 459 -22.76 26.98 37.07
N LYS A 460 -24.05 27.13 36.78
CA LYS A 460 -24.78 26.23 35.88
C LYS A 460 -24.18 26.25 34.47
N GLY A 461 -23.76 25.07 34.00
CA GLY A 461 -23.09 24.92 32.70
C GLY A 461 -21.63 25.38 32.69
N GLY A 462 -21.05 25.66 33.86
CA GLY A 462 -19.60 25.79 34.05
C GLY A 462 -18.95 24.44 34.39
N ASP A 463 -17.71 24.49 34.83
CA ASP A 463 -16.83 23.35 35.03
C ASP A 463 -17.24 22.46 36.20
N VAL A 464 -16.72 21.24 36.21
CA VAL A 464 -17.11 20.17 37.14
C VAL A 464 -15.91 19.70 37.95
N LEU A 465 -16.07 19.68 39.27
CA LEU A 465 -15.18 19.00 40.20
C LEU A 465 -15.75 17.61 40.47
N ASN A 466 -15.05 16.57 40.06
CA ASN A 466 -15.49 15.19 40.19
C ASN A 466 -14.79 14.52 41.38
N PHE A 467 -15.55 14.30 42.46
CA PHE A 467 -15.07 13.68 43.70
C PHE A 467 -15.55 12.24 43.87
N SER A 468 -16.21 11.69 42.84
CA SER A 468 -16.87 10.39 42.91
C SER A 468 -15.94 9.25 43.34
N ALA A 469 -14.65 9.28 42.98
CA ALA A 469 -13.67 8.27 43.38
C ALA A 469 -13.44 8.27 44.91
N PHE A 470 -13.27 9.44 45.52
CA PHE A 470 -13.06 9.58 46.96
C PHE A 470 -14.34 9.30 47.76
N LEU A 471 -15.45 9.89 47.33
CA LEU A 471 -16.75 9.79 48.00
C LEU A 471 -17.46 8.45 47.75
N ASN A 472 -16.99 7.67 46.77
CA ASN A 472 -17.58 6.41 46.33
C ASN A 472 -19.09 6.54 46.01
N LYS A 473 -19.46 7.62 45.31
CA LYS A 473 -20.84 7.96 44.96
C LYS A 473 -20.86 8.77 43.66
N THR A 474 -21.84 8.53 42.80
CA THR A 474 -22.12 9.37 41.62
C THR A 474 -23.33 10.27 41.90
N GLY A 475 -23.22 11.56 41.56
CA GLY A 475 -24.30 12.52 41.78
C GLY A 475 -24.32 13.05 43.22
N THR A 476 -23.41 13.97 43.49
CA THR A 476 -23.26 14.60 44.81
C THR A 476 -24.33 15.67 45.04
N THR A 477 -24.96 15.66 46.22
CA THR A 477 -25.92 16.68 46.62
C THR A 477 -25.14 17.84 47.24
N LYS A 478 -25.18 19.03 46.64
CA LYS A 478 -24.51 20.21 47.19
C LYS A 478 -25.24 20.72 48.44
N ILE A 479 -24.49 21.11 49.46
CA ILE A 479 -24.99 22.02 50.51
C ILE A 479 -24.63 23.47 50.14
N ALA A 480 -25.62 24.36 50.20
CA ALA A 480 -25.41 25.80 50.00
C ALA A 480 -24.28 26.35 50.89
N ALA A 481 -23.60 27.39 50.42
CA ALA A 481 -22.47 27.98 51.14
C ALA A 481 -22.86 28.39 52.56
N VAL A 482 -22.05 27.97 53.54
CA VAL A 482 -22.26 28.26 54.96
C VAL A 482 -21.14 29.18 55.45
N ASN A 483 -21.49 30.21 56.21
CA ASN A 483 -20.50 31.05 56.87
C ASN A 483 -19.86 30.28 58.04
N ALA A 484 -18.53 30.29 58.15
CA ALA A 484 -17.79 29.62 59.22
C ALA A 484 -18.21 30.07 60.63
N ALA A 485 -18.72 31.30 60.77
CA ALA A 485 -19.23 31.85 62.03
C ALA A 485 -20.72 31.53 62.30
N ALA A 486 -21.37 30.72 61.47
CA ALA A 486 -22.78 30.35 61.66
C ALA A 486 -22.96 29.56 62.96
N THR A 487 -23.97 29.93 63.75
CA THR A 487 -24.31 29.28 65.03
C THR A 487 -25.54 28.38 64.93
N THR A 488 -26.22 28.36 63.78
CA THR A 488 -27.33 27.45 63.48
C THR A 488 -26.79 26.31 62.61
N PRO A 489 -26.61 25.10 63.17
CA PRO A 489 -25.98 24.01 62.45
C PRO A 489 -26.75 23.61 61.19
N LYS A 490 -26.07 23.54 60.06
CA LYS A 490 -26.60 22.95 58.82
C LYS A 490 -26.39 21.44 58.84
N ALA A 491 -27.45 20.69 58.59
CA ALA A 491 -27.38 19.24 58.43
C ALA A 491 -26.66 18.87 57.13
N TRP A 492 -25.94 17.75 57.15
CA TRP A 492 -25.20 17.18 56.03
C TRP A 492 -25.26 15.65 56.07
N ALA A 493 -24.91 15.01 54.95
CA ALA A 493 -24.89 13.56 54.78
C ALA A 493 -23.53 13.06 54.28
N ASN A 494 -23.24 11.79 54.53
CA ASN A 494 -22.06 11.13 53.97
C ASN A 494 -22.05 11.24 52.43
N GLY A 495 -20.94 11.70 51.86
CA GLY A 495 -20.82 11.97 50.43
C GLY A 495 -21.19 13.39 50.00
N ASP A 496 -21.45 14.31 50.93
CA ASP A 496 -21.76 15.71 50.58
C ASP A 496 -20.49 16.53 50.32
N VAL A 497 -20.66 17.57 49.50
CA VAL A 497 -19.68 18.64 49.29
C VAL A 497 -20.17 19.89 50.02
N LEU A 498 -19.38 20.33 50.99
CA LEU A 498 -19.66 21.52 51.79
C LEU A 498 -18.87 22.71 51.24
N THR A 499 -19.51 23.86 51.11
CA THR A 499 -18.84 25.11 50.75
C THR A 499 -18.87 26.05 51.95
N VAL A 500 -17.72 26.55 52.38
CA VAL A 500 -17.58 27.34 53.61
C VAL A 500 -16.91 28.67 53.32
N GLN A 501 -17.60 29.75 53.68
CA GLN A 501 -17.05 31.10 53.63
C GLN A 501 -16.37 31.41 54.96
N GLY A 502 -15.11 31.83 54.92
CA GLY A 502 -14.35 32.15 56.13
C GLY A 502 -13.10 32.94 55.83
N ASN A 503 -12.24 33.13 56.83
CA ASN A 503 -10.94 33.76 56.66
C ASN A 503 -9.86 32.79 57.16
N ALA A 504 -8.88 32.50 56.31
CA ALA A 504 -7.73 31.64 56.59
C ALA A 504 -8.10 30.35 57.36
N LEU A 505 -9.03 29.58 56.81
CA LEU A 505 -9.48 28.32 57.40
C LEU A 505 -8.42 27.23 57.21
N ASP A 506 -7.74 26.88 58.31
CA ASP A 506 -6.83 25.74 58.40
C ASP A 506 -7.57 24.49 58.93
N THR A 507 -6.88 23.35 59.00
CA THR A 507 -7.45 22.08 59.47
C THR A 507 -8.04 22.18 60.88
N THR A 508 -7.45 22.98 61.78
CA THR A 508 -7.95 23.17 63.14
C THR A 508 -9.26 23.95 63.15
N LYS A 509 -9.34 25.04 62.37
CA LYS A 509 -10.55 25.85 62.26
C LYS A 509 -11.67 25.10 61.53
N ILE A 510 -11.33 24.27 60.54
CA ILE A 510 -12.30 23.43 59.83
C ILE A 510 -12.88 22.36 60.75
N ALA A 511 -12.05 21.67 61.55
CA ALA A 511 -12.52 20.72 62.55
C ALA A 511 -13.51 21.36 63.56
N ALA A 512 -13.27 22.62 63.94
CA ALA A 512 -14.11 23.36 64.86
C ALA A 512 -15.48 23.82 64.31
N LEU A 513 -15.79 23.51 63.04
CA LEU A 513 -17.07 23.86 62.41
C LEU A 513 -18.23 22.92 62.76
N PHE A 514 -17.95 21.80 63.45
CA PHE A 514 -18.92 20.75 63.69
C PHE A 514 -19.35 20.69 65.17
N GLY A 515 -20.66 20.53 65.39
CA GLY A 515 -21.23 20.33 66.73
C GLY A 515 -22.28 21.35 67.13
N THR A 516 -22.69 21.31 68.41
CA THR A 516 -23.73 22.19 68.94
C THR A 516 -23.29 23.66 68.92
N GLY A 517 -24.11 24.53 68.33
CA GLY A 517 -23.81 25.96 68.19
C GLY A 517 -22.73 26.29 67.15
N LYS A 518 -22.41 25.34 66.27
CA LYS A 518 -21.44 25.49 65.18
C LYS A 518 -22.12 25.52 63.80
N ALA A 519 -21.32 25.69 62.75
CA ALA A 519 -21.81 25.83 61.38
C ALA A 519 -22.47 24.56 60.83
N PHE A 520 -21.99 23.38 61.22
CA PHE A 520 -22.51 22.08 60.79
C PHE A 520 -22.86 21.18 61.98
N THR A 521 -23.83 20.29 61.78
CA THR A 521 -24.17 19.26 62.77
C THR A 521 -22.99 18.32 63.00
N ALA A 522 -22.82 17.80 64.22
CA ALA A 522 -21.81 16.77 64.48
C ALA A 522 -22.07 15.53 63.58
N PRO A 523 -21.02 14.83 63.13
CA PRO A 523 -21.17 13.53 62.50
C PRO A 523 -21.83 12.55 63.48
N THR A 524 -22.60 11.61 62.94
CA THR A 524 -23.26 10.54 63.73
C THR A 524 -22.86 9.14 63.28
N VAL A 525 -22.13 9.05 62.15
CA VAL A 525 -21.66 7.80 61.53
C VAL A 525 -20.34 8.08 60.81
N ALA A 526 -19.53 7.04 60.62
CA ALA A 526 -18.33 7.12 59.80
C ALA A 526 -18.67 7.64 58.39
N SER A 527 -17.96 8.66 57.95
CA SER A 527 -18.31 9.44 56.76
C SER A 527 -17.08 9.96 56.03
N LYS A 528 -17.26 10.19 54.73
CA LYS A 528 -16.36 10.98 53.89
C LYS A 528 -17.12 12.19 53.36
N MET A 529 -16.46 13.33 53.31
CA MET A 529 -17.01 14.55 52.70
C MET A 529 -15.88 15.38 52.11
N VAL A 530 -16.25 16.30 51.21
CA VAL A 530 -15.34 17.33 50.71
C VAL A 530 -15.75 18.67 51.30
N ILE A 531 -14.78 19.46 51.74
CA ILE A 531 -15.01 20.84 52.17
C ILE A 531 -14.24 21.76 51.24
N ILE A 532 -14.90 22.76 50.68
CA ILE A 532 -14.28 23.82 49.89
C ILE A 532 -14.37 25.12 50.69
N THR A 533 -13.21 25.67 51.04
CA THR A 533 -13.10 26.89 51.84
C THR A 533 -12.49 28.01 51.02
N ALA A 534 -13.04 29.22 51.04
CA ALA A 534 -12.41 30.38 50.42
C ALA A 534 -12.06 31.45 51.46
N ASP A 535 -11.11 32.32 51.11
CA ASP A 535 -10.79 33.55 51.84
C ASP A 535 -11.38 34.80 51.14
N ILE A 536 -11.28 35.96 51.78
CA ILE A 536 -11.83 37.25 51.32
C ILE A 536 -11.12 37.72 50.04
N ILE A 537 -9.79 37.54 49.93
CA ILE A 537 -8.97 38.04 48.80
C ILE A 537 -8.07 36.92 48.24
N GLY A 538 -8.51 35.66 48.32
CA GLY A 538 -7.66 34.51 48.04
C GLY A 538 -8.28 33.45 47.14
N ASP A 539 -7.54 32.34 47.03
CA ASP A 539 -7.93 31.11 46.37
C ASP A 539 -8.88 30.28 47.25
N ALA A 540 -9.59 29.32 46.66
CA ALA A 540 -10.36 28.34 47.43
C ALA A 540 -9.55 27.07 47.64
N SER A 541 -9.52 26.54 48.85
CA SER A 541 -8.90 25.27 49.19
C SER A 541 -9.93 24.16 49.20
N ILE A 542 -9.55 22.99 48.70
CA ILE A 542 -10.36 21.76 48.66
C ILE A 542 -9.75 20.77 49.64
N TRP A 543 -10.58 20.30 50.58
CA TRP A 543 -10.17 19.44 51.67
C TRP A 543 -10.94 18.13 51.62
N TYR A 544 -10.23 17.02 51.74
CA TYR A 544 -10.81 15.73 52.07
C TYR A 544 -10.96 15.60 53.56
N VAL A 545 -12.12 15.09 53.98
CA VAL A 545 -12.38 14.77 55.38
C VAL A 545 -12.73 13.29 55.48
N ILE A 546 -11.93 12.54 56.25
CA ILE A 546 -12.09 11.09 56.46
C ILE A 546 -12.37 10.84 57.93
N ASN A 547 -13.64 10.93 58.33
CA ASN A 547 -14.04 10.64 59.71
C ASN A 547 -14.40 9.15 59.84
N GLN A 548 -13.53 8.36 60.47
CA GLN A 548 -13.69 6.91 60.56
C GLN A 548 -13.55 6.33 61.97
N LEU A 549 -12.76 6.95 62.85
CA LEU A 549 -12.41 6.38 64.16
C LEU A 549 -13.28 6.94 65.28
N ASP A 550 -13.36 8.27 65.41
CA ASP A 550 -14.28 8.95 66.33
C ASP A 550 -15.45 9.57 65.56
N VAL A 551 -16.47 8.74 65.31
CA VAL A 551 -17.63 9.14 64.49
C VAL A 551 -18.41 10.34 65.02
N ASN A 552 -18.12 10.86 66.23
CA ASN A 552 -18.76 12.03 66.80
C ASN A 552 -17.92 13.31 66.71
N ASN A 553 -16.61 13.21 66.45
CA ASN A 553 -15.70 14.36 66.41
C ASN A 553 -14.78 14.30 65.19
N ILE A 554 -14.75 15.38 64.41
CA ILE A 554 -13.74 15.54 63.35
C ILE A 554 -12.50 16.16 63.97
N THR A 555 -11.35 15.52 63.76
CA THR A 555 -10.05 15.99 64.23
C THR A 555 -9.22 16.59 63.10
N PRO A 556 -8.25 17.49 63.38
CA PRO A 556 -7.42 18.10 62.33
C PRO A 556 -6.66 17.09 61.46
N ASP A 557 -6.27 15.93 62.01
CA ASP A 557 -5.53 14.88 61.29
C ASP A 557 -6.39 14.12 60.27
N GLU A 558 -7.72 14.24 60.36
CA GLU A 558 -8.67 13.65 59.41
C GLU A 558 -8.96 14.57 58.22
N ILE A 559 -8.35 15.77 58.20
CA ILE A 559 -8.58 16.81 57.19
C ILE A 559 -7.29 16.99 56.39
N VAL A 560 -7.36 16.72 55.10
CA VAL A 560 -6.19 16.79 54.20
C VAL A 560 -6.48 17.71 53.04
N LEU A 561 -5.58 18.67 52.79
CA LEU A 561 -5.64 19.52 51.61
C LEU A 561 -5.33 18.67 50.37
N VAL A 562 -6.19 18.76 49.35
CA VAL A 562 -6.03 18.02 48.10
C VAL A 562 -6.08 18.92 46.87
N GLY A 563 -6.50 20.18 47.01
CA GLY A 563 -6.39 21.09 45.89
C GLY A 563 -6.69 22.54 46.22
N VAL A 564 -6.43 23.38 45.22
CA VAL A 564 -6.59 24.83 45.25
C VAL A 564 -7.25 25.29 43.95
N LEU A 565 -8.36 26.02 44.06
CA LEU A 565 -8.97 26.73 42.94
C LEU A 565 -8.47 28.18 42.94
N LYS A 566 -7.67 28.53 41.93
CA LYS A 566 -7.09 29.86 41.83
C LYS A 566 -8.18 30.91 41.55
N ASN A 567 -8.06 32.06 42.20
CA ASN A 567 -8.96 33.21 42.05
C ASN A 567 -10.44 32.95 42.45
N VAL A 568 -10.71 31.91 43.24
CA VAL A 568 -12.04 31.64 43.80
C VAL A 568 -12.10 32.14 45.24
N ASN A 569 -12.63 33.35 45.44
CA ASN A 569 -12.79 33.94 46.76
C ASN A 569 -14.18 33.64 47.37
N ASN A 570 -14.43 34.15 48.58
CA ASN A 570 -15.71 34.01 49.30
C ASN A 570 -16.94 34.46 48.49
N LEU A 571 -16.81 35.48 47.64
CA LEU A 571 -17.91 35.96 46.80
C LEU A 571 -18.19 34.98 45.66
N SER A 572 -17.16 34.42 45.03
CA SER A 572 -17.31 33.42 43.97
C SER A 572 -17.86 32.09 44.50
N LEU A 573 -17.53 31.72 45.74
CA LEU A 573 -17.94 30.45 46.38
C LEU A 573 -19.47 30.27 46.45
N VAL A 574 -20.25 31.35 46.57
CA VAL A 574 -21.72 31.25 46.61
C VAL A 574 -22.31 30.86 45.26
N GLY A 575 -21.56 31.09 44.16
CA GLY A 575 -22.00 30.85 42.79
C GLY A 575 -22.02 29.39 42.38
N PHE A 576 -21.40 28.49 43.15
CA PHE A 576 -21.38 27.05 42.84
C PHE A 576 -22.81 26.52 42.68
N ASP A 577 -23.09 25.90 41.54
CA ASP A 577 -24.32 25.15 41.29
C ASP A 577 -24.12 23.67 41.65
N ALA A 578 -25.20 22.92 41.83
CA ALA A 578 -25.12 21.47 42.00
C ALA A 578 -24.47 20.79 40.78
N THR A 579 -24.59 21.35 39.57
CA THR A 579 -23.97 20.81 38.36
C THR A 579 -22.45 20.95 38.32
N ASN A 580 -21.84 21.75 39.20
CA ASN A 580 -20.37 21.85 39.28
C ASN A 580 -19.73 20.68 40.02
N PHE A 581 -20.50 19.70 40.50
CA PHE A 581 -19.99 18.57 41.27
C PHE A 581 -20.49 17.25 40.71
N LEU A 582 -19.61 16.24 40.68
CA LEU A 582 -19.94 14.86 40.29
C LEU A 582 -19.58 13.84 41.37
#